data_AF-A0A158G8F8-F1
#
_entry.id   AF-A0A158G8F8-F1
#
_cell.length_a   1.000
_cell.length_b   1.000
_cell.length_c   1.000
_cell.angle_alpha   90.00
_cell.angle_beta   90.00
_cell.angle_gamma   90.00
#
_symmetry.space_group_name_H-M   'P 1'
#
loop_
_entity.id
_entity.type
_entity.pdbx_description
1 polymer ?
#
loop_
_entity_poly.entity_id
_entity_poly.type
_entity_poly.pdbx_seq_one_letter_code
_entity_poly.pdbx_strand_id
1 'polypeptide(L)'
;MSAKTLACTAALVWLAACSGGSPPFVQNPSVTQLDRMEKANQSARQTGERAPLRSMAAERIDCTSRADAVCERLFGLRANACAQLTNTGDAPKDAAARQCAVSDYEQAIRLLPDPPMDTDRTALLAGLADALKSMRPFASPANAAALQSHFDDTLGKLQAQPDGQPYAAYFRADADATRAMNGLVAPAQVCPTLTGARNRLATTRNASAELSARIERLSKSIDTFSAAKGCT
;
A
#
# COMPACT_ATOMS: atom_id res chain seq x y z
N MET A 1 40.57 69.23 -48.04
CA MET A 1 41.23 68.42 -46.99
C MET A 1 40.79 69.00 -45.65
N SER A 2 39.73 68.45 -45.05
CA SER A 2 39.12 69.00 -43.82
C SER A 2 39.54 68.18 -42.61
N ALA A 3 40.06 68.89 -41.60
CA ALA A 3 40.49 68.36 -40.32
C ALA A 3 39.28 67.99 -39.45
N LYS A 4 39.39 66.85 -38.77
CA LYS A 4 38.39 66.31 -37.82
C LYS A 4 38.54 67.00 -36.47
N THR A 5 37.43 67.44 -35.89
CA THR A 5 37.32 67.77 -34.47
C THR A 5 36.32 66.79 -33.84
N LEU A 6 36.78 66.03 -32.86
CA LEU A 6 36.00 65.11 -32.04
C LEU A 6 35.18 65.91 -31.03
N ALA A 7 33.89 65.60 -30.91
CA ALA A 7 33.08 65.95 -29.76
C ALA A 7 32.37 64.68 -29.27
N CYS A 8 32.70 64.28 -28.03
CA CYS A 8 32.02 63.23 -27.29
C CYS A 8 30.58 63.65 -27.01
N THR A 9 29.62 62.85 -27.47
CA THR A 9 28.25 62.85 -26.98
C THR A 9 27.95 61.49 -26.37
N ALA A 10 27.66 61.51 -25.07
CA ALA A 10 27.36 60.38 -24.23
C ALA A 10 26.12 59.62 -24.72
N ALA A 11 26.26 58.30 -24.88
CA ALA A 11 25.16 57.40 -25.11
C ALA A 11 24.42 57.15 -23.79
N LEU A 12 23.16 57.61 -23.72
CA LEU A 12 22.17 57.15 -22.75
C LEU A 12 21.81 55.70 -23.10
N VAL A 13 22.49 54.75 -22.48
CA VAL A 13 22.05 53.35 -22.45
C VAL A 13 21.01 53.23 -21.34
N TRP A 14 19.74 53.15 -21.73
CA TRP A 14 18.68 52.65 -20.86
C TRP A 14 18.98 51.17 -20.58
N LEU A 15 19.60 50.89 -19.43
CA LEU A 15 19.59 49.57 -18.82
C LEU A 15 18.15 49.29 -18.36
N ALA A 16 17.36 48.69 -19.23
CA ALA A 16 16.19 47.94 -18.80
C ALA A 16 16.70 46.80 -17.91
N ALA A 17 16.64 47.02 -16.60
CA ALA A 17 16.79 45.97 -15.62
C ALA A 17 15.65 44.97 -15.85
N CYS A 18 15.94 43.92 -16.62
CA CYS A 18 15.21 42.67 -16.54
C CYS A 18 15.37 42.17 -15.09
N SER A 19 14.46 42.60 -14.22
CA SER A 19 14.24 41.97 -12.94
C SER A 19 13.76 40.55 -13.25
N GLY A 20 14.72 39.63 -13.25
CA GLY A 20 14.48 38.19 -13.19
C GLY A 20 13.83 37.86 -11.86
N GLY A 21 12.59 38.28 -11.68
CA GLY A 21 11.70 37.70 -10.69
C GLY A 21 11.30 36.34 -11.22
N SER A 22 12.02 35.30 -10.79
CA SER A 22 11.49 33.94 -10.82
C SER A 22 10.08 34.01 -10.23
N PRO A 23 9.02 33.56 -10.93
CA PRO A 23 7.69 33.56 -10.34
C PRO A 23 7.77 32.78 -9.01
N PRO A 24 7.04 33.20 -7.96
CA PRO A 24 6.99 32.43 -6.72
C PRO A 24 6.55 31.02 -7.10
N PHE A 25 7.39 30.03 -6.81
CA PHE A 25 7.03 28.62 -6.95
C PHE A 25 5.74 28.43 -6.16
N VAL A 26 4.61 28.28 -6.87
CA VAL A 26 3.36 27.87 -6.25
C VAL A 26 3.61 26.45 -5.76
N GLN A 27 3.93 26.31 -4.49
CA GLN A 27 4.10 25.00 -3.85
C GLN A 27 2.76 24.28 -3.97
N ASN A 28 2.71 23.25 -4.81
CA ASN A 28 1.52 22.42 -4.90
C ASN A 28 1.30 21.77 -3.52
N PRO A 29 0.21 22.09 -2.81
CA PRO A 29 0.00 21.65 -1.43
C PRO A 29 0.03 20.13 -1.29
N SER A 30 -0.41 19.39 -2.32
CA SER A 30 -0.39 17.93 -2.35
C SER A 30 1.03 17.36 -2.42
N VAL A 31 1.96 18.05 -3.09
CA VAL A 31 3.38 17.63 -3.15
C VAL A 31 4.07 17.85 -1.80
N THR A 32 3.79 18.99 -1.16
CA THR A 32 4.30 19.25 0.21
C THR A 32 3.70 18.27 1.21
N GLN A 33 2.43 17.90 1.04
CA GLN A 33 1.78 16.87 1.84
C GLN A 33 2.44 15.51 1.68
N LEU A 34 2.72 15.12 0.43
CA LEU A 34 3.37 13.86 0.11
C LEU A 34 4.75 13.75 0.78
N ASP A 35 5.60 14.76 0.66
CA ASP A 35 6.92 14.79 1.29
C ASP A 35 6.85 14.62 2.83
N ARG A 36 5.86 15.26 3.48
CA ARG A 36 5.65 15.08 4.94
C ARG A 36 5.23 13.65 5.29
N MET A 37 4.29 13.07 4.54
CA MET A 37 3.82 11.71 4.80
C MET A 37 4.91 10.67 4.54
N GLU A 38 5.75 10.86 3.53
CA GLU A 38 6.89 10.00 3.25
C GLU A 38 7.93 10.04 4.39
N LYS A 39 8.27 11.24 4.87
CA LYS A 39 9.15 11.43 6.03
C LYS A 39 8.57 10.80 7.30
N ALA A 40 7.27 10.98 7.55
CA ALA A 40 6.59 10.37 8.69
C ALA A 40 6.61 8.84 8.61
N ASN A 41 6.35 8.26 7.43
CA ASN A 41 6.42 6.82 7.20
C ASN A 41 7.85 6.28 7.41
N GLN A 42 8.87 6.98 6.90
CA GLN A 42 10.26 6.62 7.10
C GLN A 42 10.66 6.68 8.58
N SER A 43 10.26 7.74 9.29
CA SER A 43 10.48 7.88 10.73
C SER A 43 9.85 6.73 11.50
N ALA A 44 8.57 6.39 11.23
CA ALA A 44 7.89 5.27 11.87
C ALA A 44 8.61 3.93 11.64
N ARG A 45 9.15 3.70 10.44
CA ARG A 45 9.93 2.48 10.12
C ARG A 45 11.26 2.42 10.89
N GLN A 46 11.90 3.57 11.13
CA GLN A 46 13.20 3.63 11.80
C GLN A 46 13.06 3.54 13.33
N THR A 47 12.05 4.20 13.91
CA THR A 47 11.88 4.29 15.37
C THR A 47 10.94 3.24 15.93
N GLY A 48 10.07 2.65 15.08
CA GLY A 48 8.96 1.81 15.54
C GLY A 48 7.83 2.59 16.23
N GLU A 49 7.90 3.92 16.24
CA GLU A 49 6.89 4.75 16.88
C GLU A 49 5.58 4.78 16.08
N ARG A 50 4.46 4.70 16.80
CA ARG A 50 3.11 4.80 16.20
C ARG A 50 2.60 6.23 16.05
N ALA A 51 3.24 7.21 16.70
CA ALA A 51 2.79 8.61 16.65
C ALA A 51 2.78 9.19 15.22
N PRO A 52 3.83 8.99 14.39
CA PRO A 52 3.81 9.44 13.01
C PRO A 52 2.69 8.78 12.19
N LEU A 53 2.46 7.47 12.41
CA LEU A 53 1.38 6.73 11.72
C LEU A 53 0.00 7.27 12.08
N ARG A 54 -0.24 7.61 13.36
CA ARG A 54 -1.51 8.23 13.79
C ARG A 54 -1.73 9.59 13.13
N SER A 55 -0.66 10.38 13.01
CA SER A 55 -0.73 11.68 12.31
C SER A 55 -1.11 11.50 10.85
N MET A 56 -0.47 10.56 10.15
CA MET A 56 -0.78 10.25 8.75
C MET A 56 -2.22 9.75 8.59
N ALA A 57 -2.66 8.81 9.43
CA ALA A 57 -4.01 8.24 9.40
C ALA A 57 -5.12 9.28 9.63
N ALA A 58 -4.85 10.32 10.42
CA ALA A 58 -5.77 11.42 10.68
C ALA A 58 -5.74 12.52 9.60
N GLU A 59 -4.77 12.48 8.69
CA GLU A 59 -4.57 13.55 7.72
C GLU A 59 -5.67 13.53 6.63
N ARG A 60 -6.25 14.70 6.37
CA ARG A 60 -7.20 14.86 5.27
C ARG A 60 -6.43 14.95 3.97
N ILE A 61 -6.78 14.08 3.02
CA ILE A 61 -6.21 14.08 1.68
C ILE A 61 -7.15 14.89 0.79
N ASP A 62 -6.67 16.01 0.26
CA ASP A 62 -7.42 16.87 -0.64
C ASP A 62 -7.02 16.58 -2.09
N CYS A 63 -7.87 15.82 -2.78
CA CYS A 63 -7.68 15.43 -4.18
C CYS A 63 -8.77 16.01 -5.05
N THR A 64 -8.39 16.80 -6.06
CA THR A 64 -9.32 17.50 -6.95
C THR A 64 -9.46 16.83 -8.33
N SER A 65 -8.61 15.84 -8.66
CA SER A 65 -8.60 15.14 -9.96
C SER A 65 -8.47 13.63 -9.79
N ARG A 66 -9.07 12.88 -10.73
CA ARG A 66 -9.09 11.41 -10.77
C ARG A 66 -7.77 10.78 -11.28
N ALA A 67 -6.90 11.56 -11.90
CA ALA A 67 -5.64 11.10 -12.47
C ALA A 67 -4.42 11.77 -11.81
N ASP A 68 -4.50 11.98 -10.50
CA ASP A 68 -3.42 12.59 -9.74
C ASP A 68 -2.56 11.51 -9.08
N ALA A 69 -1.38 11.24 -9.65
CA ALA A 69 -0.41 10.28 -9.11
C ALA A 69 0.06 10.67 -7.70
N VAL A 70 0.07 11.95 -7.35
CA VAL A 70 0.37 12.39 -5.97
C VAL A 70 -0.74 11.94 -5.04
N CYS A 71 -1.99 12.05 -5.47
CA CYS A 71 -3.15 11.61 -4.71
C CYS A 71 -3.19 10.10 -4.49
N GLU A 72 -2.95 9.29 -5.54
CA GLU A 72 -2.82 7.84 -5.40
C GLU A 72 -1.83 7.50 -4.28
N ARG A 73 -0.64 8.10 -4.34
CA ARG A 73 0.43 7.83 -3.37
C ARG A 73 0.10 8.31 -1.96
N LEU A 74 -0.57 9.45 -1.81
CA LEU A 74 -1.08 9.94 -0.53
C LEU A 74 -2.07 8.93 0.10
N PHE A 75 -3.04 8.45 -0.69
CA PHE A 75 -3.98 7.43 -0.22
C PHE A 75 -3.27 6.12 0.11
N GLY A 76 -2.31 5.68 -0.72
CA GLY A 76 -1.49 4.50 -0.44
C GLY A 76 -0.70 4.62 0.87
N LEU A 77 -0.11 5.78 1.16
CA LEU A 77 0.61 6.04 2.41
C LEU A 77 -0.33 6.04 3.62
N ARG A 78 -1.51 6.67 3.50
CA ARG A 78 -2.50 6.68 4.59
C ARG A 78 -3.07 5.28 4.84
N ALA A 79 -3.35 4.51 3.79
CA ALA A 79 -3.77 3.12 3.88
C ALA A 79 -2.76 2.26 4.65
N ASN A 80 -1.47 2.37 4.31
CA ASN A 80 -0.37 1.69 4.99
C ASN A 80 -0.27 2.09 6.47
N ALA A 81 -0.44 3.37 6.79
CA ALA A 81 -0.44 3.85 8.16
C ALA A 81 -1.62 3.27 8.96
N CYS A 82 -2.82 3.28 8.38
CA CYS A 82 -4.01 2.69 8.97
C CYS A 82 -3.86 1.18 9.20
N ALA A 83 -3.28 0.43 8.25
CA ALA A 83 -3.04 -1.00 8.41
C ALA A 83 -2.11 -1.32 9.60
N GLN A 84 -1.08 -0.50 9.81
CA GLN A 84 -0.12 -0.65 10.93
C GLN A 84 -0.68 -0.22 12.29
N LEU A 85 -1.77 0.56 12.30
CA LEU A 85 -2.49 0.95 13.52
C LEU A 85 -3.54 -0.07 13.95
N THR A 86 -3.52 -1.28 13.39
CA THR A 86 -4.33 -2.40 13.87
C THR A 86 -3.64 -3.12 15.02
N ASN A 87 -4.41 -3.84 15.83
CA ASN A 87 -3.94 -4.63 16.98
C ASN A 87 -3.27 -3.75 18.07
N THR A 88 -3.92 -2.63 18.41
CA THR A 88 -3.51 -1.75 19.51
C THR A 88 -4.04 -2.20 20.86
N GLY A 89 -4.98 -3.16 20.88
CA GLY A 89 -5.69 -3.61 22.07
C GLY A 89 -6.96 -2.80 22.36
N ASP A 90 -7.22 -1.75 21.57
CA ASP A 90 -8.45 -0.96 21.61
C ASP A 90 -9.33 -1.37 20.41
N ALA A 91 -10.32 -2.24 20.66
CA ALA A 91 -11.12 -2.84 19.60
C ALA A 91 -11.85 -1.82 18.70
N PRO A 92 -12.49 -0.75 19.23
CA PRO A 92 -13.03 0.33 18.41
C PRO A 92 -12.00 1.00 17.50
N LYS A 93 -10.82 1.35 18.04
CA LYS A 93 -9.76 1.96 17.22
C LYS A 93 -9.22 1.01 16.16
N ASP A 94 -9.04 -0.26 16.51
CA ASP A 94 -8.57 -1.27 15.57
C ASP A 94 -9.58 -1.53 14.45
N ALA A 95 -10.88 -1.48 14.75
CA ALA A 95 -11.94 -1.57 13.72
C ALA A 95 -11.92 -0.37 12.77
N ALA A 96 -11.78 0.85 13.31
CA ALA A 96 -11.68 2.06 12.50
C ALA A 96 -10.42 2.06 11.62
N ALA A 97 -9.28 1.61 12.16
CA ALA A 97 -8.02 1.48 11.43
C ALA A 97 -8.12 0.49 10.25
N ARG A 98 -8.79 -0.65 10.45
CA ARG A 98 -9.05 -1.63 9.38
C ARG A 98 -9.92 -1.04 8.26
N GLN A 99 -11.00 -0.35 8.62
CA GLN A 99 -11.89 0.31 7.67
C GLN A 99 -11.17 1.42 6.88
N CYS A 100 -10.36 2.24 7.57
CA CYS A 100 -9.52 3.25 6.94
C CYS A 100 -8.60 2.62 5.89
N ALA A 101 -7.88 1.55 6.25
CA ALA A 101 -6.95 0.89 5.34
C ALA A 101 -7.63 0.39 4.06
N VAL A 102 -8.76 -0.31 4.18
CA VAL A 102 -9.52 -0.79 3.01
C VAL A 102 -9.99 0.38 2.14
N SER A 103 -10.63 1.38 2.73
CA SER A 103 -11.15 2.54 1.99
C SER A 103 -10.05 3.28 1.22
N ASP A 104 -8.89 3.46 1.84
CA ASP A 104 -7.79 4.21 1.24
C ASP A 104 -7.04 3.42 0.17
N TYR A 105 -6.85 2.11 0.35
CA TYR A 105 -6.29 1.28 -0.72
C TYR A 105 -7.20 1.27 -1.95
N GLU A 106 -8.52 1.13 -1.76
CA GLU A 106 -9.46 1.20 -2.86
C GLU A 106 -9.40 2.57 -3.57
N GLN A 107 -9.26 3.66 -2.82
CA GLN A 107 -9.14 4.99 -3.38
C GLN A 107 -7.84 5.16 -4.18
N ALA A 108 -6.71 4.69 -3.65
CA ALA A 108 -5.43 4.68 -4.36
C ALA A 108 -5.53 3.87 -5.67
N ILE A 109 -6.12 2.66 -5.62
CA ILE A 109 -6.31 1.81 -6.81
C ILE A 109 -7.18 2.51 -7.87
N ARG A 110 -8.23 3.24 -7.46
CA ARG A 110 -9.08 4.03 -8.38
C ARG A 110 -8.36 5.20 -9.05
N LEU A 111 -7.29 5.69 -8.43
CA LEU A 111 -6.50 6.84 -8.87
C LEU A 111 -5.21 6.44 -9.62
N LEU A 112 -4.93 5.13 -9.73
CA LEU A 112 -3.78 4.65 -10.49
C LEU A 112 -3.80 5.27 -11.90
N PRO A 113 -2.67 5.84 -12.36
CA PRO A 113 -2.57 6.41 -13.70
C PRO A 113 -2.80 5.32 -14.76
N ASP A 114 -3.18 5.74 -15.97
CA ASP A 114 -3.36 4.86 -17.13
C ASP A 114 -2.28 5.16 -18.20
N PRO A 115 -1.41 4.20 -18.57
CA PRO A 115 -1.29 2.87 -17.96
C PRO A 115 -0.65 2.96 -16.56
N PRO A 116 -1.01 2.05 -15.63
CA PRO A 116 -0.34 1.96 -14.34
C PRO A 116 1.11 1.56 -14.55
N MET A 117 1.98 1.93 -13.62
CA MET A 117 3.16 1.09 -13.39
C MET A 117 2.65 -0.17 -12.69
N ASP A 118 2.79 -1.33 -13.35
CA ASP A 118 2.24 -2.61 -12.84
C ASP A 118 2.68 -2.91 -11.39
N THR A 119 3.89 -2.47 -11.01
CA THR A 119 4.44 -2.62 -9.65
C THR A 119 3.63 -1.86 -8.58
N ASP A 120 3.15 -0.65 -8.89
CA ASP A 120 2.37 0.16 -7.94
C ASP A 120 0.99 -0.47 -7.73
N ARG A 121 0.40 -0.97 -8.82
CA ARG A 121 -0.86 -1.71 -8.78
C ARG A 121 -0.74 -2.97 -7.92
N THR A 122 0.31 -3.77 -8.10
CA THR A 122 0.54 -4.97 -7.31
C THR A 122 0.72 -4.65 -5.83
N ALA A 123 1.49 -3.61 -5.49
CA ALA A 123 1.70 -3.21 -4.10
C ALA A 123 0.38 -2.78 -3.42
N LEU A 124 -0.44 -1.97 -4.08
CA LEU A 124 -1.73 -1.54 -3.55
C LEU A 124 -2.72 -2.70 -3.40
N LEU A 125 -2.79 -3.60 -4.38
CA LEU A 125 -3.66 -4.76 -4.30
C LEU A 125 -3.22 -5.73 -3.20
N ALA A 126 -1.91 -5.91 -2.98
CA ALA A 126 -1.38 -6.72 -1.89
C ALA A 126 -1.73 -6.09 -0.53
N GLY A 127 -1.59 -4.77 -0.40
CA GLY A 127 -2.01 -4.03 0.78
C GLY A 127 -3.52 -4.14 1.06
N LEU A 128 -4.35 -4.05 0.03
CA LEU A 128 -5.81 -4.27 0.14
C LEU A 128 -6.12 -5.69 0.59
N ALA A 129 -5.47 -6.70 0.02
CA ALA A 129 -5.66 -8.09 0.42
C ALA A 129 -5.29 -8.32 1.90
N ASP A 130 -4.19 -7.73 2.39
CA ASP A 130 -3.83 -7.75 3.80
C ASP A 130 -4.87 -7.07 4.70
N ALA A 131 -5.36 -5.89 4.29
CA ALA A 131 -6.39 -5.16 5.01
C ALA A 131 -7.69 -5.97 5.11
N LEU A 132 -8.17 -6.53 3.99
CA LEU A 132 -9.35 -7.39 3.95
C LEU A 132 -9.16 -8.67 4.78
N LYS A 133 -7.99 -9.31 4.68
CA LYS A 133 -7.63 -10.46 5.54
C LYS A 133 -7.77 -10.10 7.02
N SER A 134 -7.28 -8.94 7.44
CA SER A 134 -7.34 -8.49 8.83
C SER A 134 -8.77 -8.24 9.33
N MET A 135 -9.71 -7.95 8.43
CA MET A 135 -11.13 -7.76 8.77
C MET A 135 -11.89 -9.08 8.93
N ARG A 136 -11.47 -10.15 8.24
CA ARG A 136 -12.21 -11.44 8.19
C ARG A 136 -12.56 -12.01 9.56
N PRO A 137 -11.66 -12.04 10.57
CA PRO A 137 -12.00 -12.57 11.89
C PRO A 137 -13.09 -11.79 12.64
N PHE A 138 -13.36 -10.55 12.22
CA PHE A 138 -14.30 -9.64 12.88
C PHE A 138 -15.58 -9.41 12.05
N ALA A 139 -15.71 -10.06 10.91
CA ALA A 139 -16.88 -9.89 10.04
C ALA A 139 -18.12 -10.49 10.71
N SER A 140 -19.21 -9.72 10.74
CA SER A 140 -20.52 -10.25 11.13
C SER A 140 -20.99 -11.31 10.12
N PRO A 141 -21.89 -12.24 10.50
CA PRO A 141 -22.44 -13.21 9.56
C PRO A 141 -23.07 -12.57 8.32
N ALA A 142 -23.70 -11.39 8.48
CA ALA A 142 -24.30 -10.64 7.38
C ALA A 142 -23.27 -10.10 6.37
N ASN A 143 -22.06 -9.78 6.82
CA ASN A 143 -21.03 -9.15 5.99
C ASN A 143 -19.92 -10.12 5.56
N ALA A 144 -19.84 -11.31 6.15
CA ALA A 144 -18.78 -12.27 5.90
C ALA A 144 -18.69 -12.70 4.42
N ALA A 145 -19.84 -12.94 3.77
CA ALA A 145 -19.89 -13.33 2.36
C ALA A 145 -19.41 -12.20 1.43
N ALA A 146 -19.85 -10.96 1.68
CA ALA A 146 -19.42 -9.80 0.90
C ALA A 146 -17.92 -9.53 1.07
N LEU A 147 -17.40 -9.61 2.31
CA LEU A 147 -15.98 -9.44 2.58
C LEU A 147 -15.14 -10.53 1.91
N GLN A 148 -15.60 -11.78 1.94
CA GLN A 148 -14.93 -12.89 1.27
C GLN A 148 -14.92 -12.69 -0.26
N SER A 149 -16.05 -12.30 -0.85
CA SER A 149 -16.14 -11.99 -2.28
C SER A 149 -15.19 -10.86 -2.67
N HIS A 150 -15.06 -9.82 -1.85
CA HIS A 150 -14.16 -8.70 -2.12
C HIS A 150 -12.69 -9.11 -2.00
N PHE A 151 -12.36 -9.96 -1.02
CA PHE A 151 -11.03 -10.55 -0.91
C PHE A 151 -10.71 -11.41 -2.14
N ASP A 152 -11.61 -12.28 -2.58
CA ASP A 152 -11.40 -13.16 -3.73
C ASP A 152 -11.25 -12.38 -5.04
N ASP A 153 -12.04 -11.32 -5.25
CA ASP A 153 -11.89 -10.40 -6.38
C ASP A 153 -10.51 -9.71 -6.37
N THR A 154 -10.05 -9.26 -5.20
CA THR A 154 -8.71 -8.67 -5.03
C THR A 154 -7.61 -9.68 -5.38
N LEU A 155 -7.76 -10.95 -4.98
CA LEU A 155 -6.82 -12.01 -5.34
C LEU A 155 -6.85 -12.35 -6.84
N GLY A 156 -8.02 -12.22 -7.49
CA GLY A 156 -8.15 -12.34 -8.94
C GLY A 156 -7.38 -11.24 -9.67
N LYS A 157 -7.48 -10.00 -9.19
CA LYS A 157 -6.74 -8.86 -9.72
C LYS A 157 -5.23 -8.99 -9.51
N LEU A 158 -4.78 -9.45 -8.34
CA LEU A 158 -3.37 -9.77 -8.06
C LEU A 158 -2.85 -10.87 -8.99
N GLN A 159 -3.63 -11.94 -9.17
CA GLN A 159 -3.29 -13.03 -10.07
C GLN A 159 -3.10 -12.53 -11.51
N ALA A 160 -3.87 -11.52 -11.95
CA ALA A 160 -3.72 -10.97 -13.29
C ALA A 160 -2.42 -10.16 -13.48
N GLN A 161 -1.71 -9.78 -12.40
CA GLN A 161 -0.43 -9.08 -12.47
C GLN A 161 0.75 -10.08 -12.47
N PRO A 162 1.76 -9.94 -13.36
CA PRO A 162 2.91 -10.85 -13.38
C PRO A 162 3.65 -10.96 -12.04
N ASP A 163 3.84 -9.83 -11.36
CA ASP A 163 4.49 -9.73 -10.04
C ASP A 163 3.51 -9.92 -8.86
N GLY A 164 2.20 -9.91 -9.12
CA GLY A 164 1.15 -10.18 -8.13
C GLY A 164 0.84 -11.67 -7.91
N GLN A 165 1.27 -12.53 -8.84
CA GLN A 165 1.12 -13.99 -8.77
C GLN A 165 1.63 -14.61 -7.45
N PRO A 166 2.87 -14.30 -6.97
CA PRO A 166 3.35 -14.75 -5.66
C PRO A 166 2.46 -14.33 -4.49
N TYR A 167 1.96 -13.11 -4.49
CA TYR A 167 1.08 -12.58 -3.44
C TYR A 167 -0.25 -13.31 -3.44
N ALA A 168 -0.88 -13.48 -4.60
CA ALA A 168 -2.13 -14.22 -4.72
C ALA A 168 -1.99 -15.67 -4.23
N ALA A 169 -0.89 -16.35 -4.56
CA ALA A 169 -0.59 -17.69 -4.05
C ALA A 169 -0.44 -17.71 -2.52
N TYR A 170 0.29 -16.77 -1.96
CA TYR A 170 0.45 -16.61 -0.50
C TYR A 170 -0.90 -16.39 0.20
N PHE A 171 -1.71 -15.43 -0.25
CA PHE A 171 -2.98 -15.10 0.40
C PHE A 171 -3.99 -16.25 0.35
N ARG A 172 -4.04 -17.01 -0.76
CA ARG A 172 -4.88 -18.21 -0.83
C ARG A 172 -4.42 -19.28 0.16
N ALA A 173 -3.10 -19.55 0.21
CA ALA A 173 -2.53 -20.53 1.14
C ALA A 173 -2.80 -20.13 2.61
N ASP A 174 -2.65 -18.85 2.93
CA ASP A 174 -2.95 -18.31 4.25
C ASP A 174 -4.43 -18.45 4.63
N ALA A 175 -5.35 -18.15 3.71
CA ALA A 175 -6.78 -18.30 3.93
C ALA A 175 -7.17 -19.77 4.17
N ASP A 176 -6.63 -20.70 3.38
CA ASP A 176 -6.85 -22.15 3.53
C ASP A 176 -6.29 -22.66 4.87
N ALA A 177 -5.05 -22.29 5.19
CA ALA A 177 -4.39 -22.66 6.43
C ALA A 177 -5.15 -22.15 7.65
N THR A 178 -5.55 -20.88 7.65
CA THR A 178 -6.31 -20.27 8.76
C THR A 178 -7.65 -20.97 8.97
N ARG A 179 -8.37 -21.29 7.88
CA ARG A 179 -9.63 -22.04 7.97
C ARG A 179 -9.42 -23.43 8.56
N ALA A 180 -8.39 -24.15 8.12
CA ALA A 180 -8.06 -25.47 8.64
C ALA A 180 -7.67 -25.45 10.12
N MET A 181 -6.81 -24.51 10.51
CA MET A 181 -6.32 -24.35 11.89
C MET A 181 -7.44 -23.95 12.86
N ASN A 182 -8.42 -23.18 12.40
CA ASN A 182 -9.54 -22.70 13.21
C ASN A 182 -10.77 -23.64 13.18
N GLY A 183 -10.65 -24.83 12.57
CA GLY A 183 -11.75 -25.79 12.52
C GLY A 183 -12.91 -25.40 11.60
N LEU A 184 -12.66 -24.52 10.62
CA LEU A 184 -13.63 -24.08 9.61
C LEU A 184 -13.64 -24.97 8.36
N VAL A 185 -13.02 -26.14 8.45
CA VAL A 185 -13.07 -27.21 7.46
C VAL A 185 -13.45 -28.50 8.17
N ALA A 186 -14.10 -29.42 7.45
CA ALA A 186 -14.45 -30.73 8.01
C ALA A 186 -13.17 -31.46 8.50
N PRO A 187 -13.23 -32.26 9.58
CA PRO A 187 -12.04 -32.92 10.13
C PRO A 187 -11.24 -33.73 9.09
N ALA A 188 -11.92 -34.46 8.21
CA ALA A 188 -11.29 -35.22 7.12
C ALA A 188 -10.57 -34.34 6.07
N GLN A 189 -10.90 -33.05 6.00
CA GLN A 189 -10.34 -32.09 5.05
C GLN A 189 -9.20 -31.26 5.66
N VAL A 190 -8.95 -31.34 6.97
CA VAL A 190 -7.90 -30.55 7.64
C VAL A 190 -6.53 -30.84 7.02
N CYS A 191 -6.10 -32.11 7.00
CA CYS A 191 -4.79 -32.47 6.48
C CYS A 191 -4.64 -32.19 4.97
N PRO A 192 -5.60 -32.58 4.09
CA PRO A 192 -5.55 -32.21 2.67
C PRO A 192 -5.46 -30.70 2.44
N THR A 193 -6.20 -29.89 3.21
CA THR A 193 -6.19 -28.42 3.08
C THR A 193 -4.83 -27.84 3.46
N LEU A 194 -4.24 -28.31 4.58
CA LEU A 194 -2.92 -27.86 5.03
C LEU A 194 -1.81 -28.25 4.05
N THR A 195 -1.84 -29.47 3.54
CA THR A 195 -0.90 -29.94 2.51
C THR A 195 -1.04 -29.12 1.23
N GLY A 196 -2.27 -28.84 0.78
CA GLY A 196 -2.54 -27.99 -0.38
C GLY A 196 -2.00 -26.57 -0.19
N ALA A 197 -2.22 -25.97 0.97
CA ALA A 197 -1.68 -24.66 1.31
C ALA A 197 -0.14 -24.67 1.30
N ARG A 198 0.49 -25.70 1.89
CA ARG A 198 1.95 -25.85 1.94
C ARG A 198 2.58 -26.00 0.57
N ASN A 199 1.97 -26.81 -0.29
CA ASN A 199 2.42 -27.01 -1.67
C ASN A 199 2.32 -25.72 -2.49
N ARG A 200 1.22 -24.97 -2.32
CA ARG A 200 1.06 -23.66 -2.97
C ARG A 200 2.20 -22.71 -2.61
N LEU A 201 2.57 -22.64 -1.33
CA LEU A 201 3.70 -21.83 -0.87
C LEU A 201 5.04 -22.28 -1.46
N ALA A 202 5.27 -23.59 -1.58
CA ALA A 202 6.50 -24.14 -2.15
C ALA A 202 6.66 -23.82 -3.65
N THR A 203 5.57 -23.62 -4.38
CA THR A 203 5.59 -23.24 -5.81
C THR A 203 5.79 -21.75 -6.05
N THR A 204 5.72 -20.92 -5.00
CA THR A 204 5.90 -19.47 -5.13
C THR A 204 7.36 -19.12 -5.39
N ARG A 205 7.68 -18.74 -6.63
CA ARG A 205 9.02 -18.28 -7.05
C ARG A 205 9.08 -16.76 -7.12
N ASN A 206 10.29 -16.20 -7.14
CA ASN A 206 10.56 -14.77 -7.36
C ASN A 206 9.81 -13.82 -6.40
N ALA A 207 9.56 -14.27 -5.16
CA ALA A 207 8.97 -13.44 -4.14
C ALA A 207 9.96 -12.35 -3.68
N SER A 208 9.44 -11.19 -3.31
CA SER A 208 10.23 -10.16 -2.61
C SER A 208 10.80 -10.72 -1.29
N ALA A 209 11.84 -10.09 -0.74
CA ALA A 209 12.40 -10.51 0.56
C ALA A 209 11.34 -10.47 1.68
N GLU A 210 10.48 -9.45 1.66
CA GLU A 210 9.36 -9.32 2.60
C GLU A 210 8.36 -10.48 2.46
N LEU A 211 7.92 -10.76 1.24
CA LEU A 211 6.98 -11.86 0.98
C LEU A 211 7.60 -13.22 1.31
N SER A 212 8.88 -13.42 1.02
CA SER A 212 9.62 -14.64 1.36
C SER A 212 9.61 -14.90 2.87
N ALA A 213 9.87 -13.87 3.68
CA ALA A 213 9.82 -13.98 5.14
C ALA A 213 8.40 -14.30 5.65
N ARG A 214 7.36 -13.79 4.98
CA ARG A 214 5.95 -14.12 5.30
C ARG A 214 5.61 -15.57 4.94
N ILE A 215 6.07 -16.04 3.78
CA ILE A 215 5.90 -17.43 3.31
C ILE A 215 6.58 -18.40 4.27
N GLU A 216 7.80 -18.09 4.74
CA GLU A 216 8.52 -18.93 5.70
C GLU A 216 7.77 -19.05 7.03
N ARG A 217 7.31 -17.93 7.60
CA ARG A 217 6.52 -17.94 8.84
C ARG A 217 5.25 -18.75 8.70
N LEU A 218 4.51 -18.58 7.60
CA LEU A 218 3.28 -19.33 7.36
C LEU A 218 3.56 -20.83 7.16
N SER A 219 4.61 -21.17 6.39
CA SER A 219 5.04 -22.56 6.18
C SER A 219 5.35 -23.24 7.51
N LYS A 220 6.12 -22.59 8.38
CA LYS A 220 6.44 -23.09 9.72
C LYS A 220 5.18 -23.28 10.58
N SER A 221 4.22 -22.37 10.50
CA SER A 221 2.93 -22.50 11.20
C SER A 221 2.13 -23.70 10.70
N ILE A 222 2.07 -23.91 9.38
CA ILE A 222 1.42 -25.07 8.77
C ILE A 222 2.12 -26.35 9.21
N ASP A 223 3.45 -26.42 9.11
CA ASP A 223 4.23 -27.61 9.44
C ASP A 223 4.05 -27.99 10.93
N THR A 224 4.09 -26.99 11.82
CA THR A 224 3.87 -27.19 13.28
C THR A 224 2.48 -27.73 13.58
N PHE A 225 1.44 -27.13 12.99
CA PHE A 225 0.06 -27.56 13.22
C PHE A 225 -0.23 -28.94 12.60
N SER A 226 0.28 -29.20 11.40
CA SER A 226 0.18 -30.49 10.71
C SER A 226 0.79 -31.62 11.53
N ALA A 227 1.98 -31.39 12.11
CA ALA A 227 2.62 -32.35 13.01
C ALA A 227 1.76 -32.63 14.26
N ALA A 228 1.19 -31.59 14.87
CA ALA A 228 0.31 -31.73 16.04
C ALA A 228 -1.02 -32.45 15.73
N LYS A 229 -1.47 -32.44 14.47
CA LYS A 229 -2.69 -33.13 14.02
C LYS A 229 -2.44 -34.52 13.42
N GLY A 230 -1.18 -34.96 13.30
CA GLY A 230 -0.85 -36.23 12.67
C GLY A 230 -1.14 -36.25 11.16
N CYS A 231 -0.97 -35.10 10.49
CA CYS A 231 -1.19 -34.97 9.04
C CYS A 231 -0.02 -35.45 8.16
N THR A 232 0.99 -36.10 8.75
CA THR A 232 2.20 -36.60 8.08
C THR A 232 1.90 -37.70 7.07
#